data_AF-A0A452Y1B2-F1
#
_entry.id   AF-A0A452Y1B2-F1
#
_cell.length_a   1.000
_cell.length_b   1.000
_cell.length_c   1.000
_cell.angle_alpha   90.00
_cell.angle_beta   90.00
_cell.angle_gamma   90.00
#
_symmetry.space_group_name_H-M   'P 1'
#
loop_
_entity.id
_entity.type
_entity.pdbx_description
1 polymer ?
#
loop_
_entity_poly.entity_id
_entity_poly.type
_entity_poly.pdbx_seq_one_letter_code
_entity_poly.pdbx_strand_id
1 'polypeptide(L)'
;AIDLCRTVLGLYEDNRYRSESNKVHLKHVHLIGFGYGPEVDRRLELANYVSSGVIFGKDLVNSPANVLTPVVLAEEASKIASTYSDVFTATILDEERCRELKMGSYLAVAAASANPPRFIHLCYKPPGGNVKRKLAIVGKGLTFDSGGYNIKIGAVCNIELMKWDMGGSAAVLGAAKALGEIKPPGVEVLTIYE
;
A
#
# COMPACT_ATOMS: atom_id res chain seq x y z
N ALA A 1 -19.32 -1.19 11.79
CA ALA A 1 -18.14 -0.94 10.93
C ALA A 1 -16.86 -1.49 11.56
N ILE A 2 -16.45 -1.01 12.74
CA ILE A 2 -15.21 -1.49 13.41
C ILE A 2 -15.23 -3.01 13.64
N ASP A 3 -16.36 -3.57 14.09
CA ASP A 3 -16.46 -5.01 14.32
C ASP A 3 -16.37 -5.83 13.04
N LEU A 4 -16.92 -5.34 11.92
CA LEU A 4 -16.78 -6.00 10.62
C LEU A 4 -15.32 -5.94 10.13
N CYS A 5 -14.65 -4.78 10.24
CA CYS A 5 -13.23 -4.69 9.89
C CYS A 5 -12.42 -5.71 10.69
N ARG A 6 -12.66 -5.83 12.00
CA ARG A 6 -11.99 -6.83 12.84
C ARG A 6 -12.25 -8.25 12.38
N THR A 7 -13.49 -8.60 12.06
CA THR A 7 -13.83 -9.93 11.54
C THR A 7 -13.10 -10.21 10.23
N VAL A 8 -13.19 -9.32 9.24
CA VAL A 8 -12.54 -9.51 7.93
C VAL A 8 -11.01 -9.62 8.09
N LEU A 9 -10.40 -8.72 8.86
CA LEU A 9 -8.96 -8.70 9.07
C LEU A 9 -8.45 -9.85 9.93
N GLY A 10 -9.29 -10.42 10.81
CA GLY A 10 -8.96 -11.58 11.63
C GLY A 10 -8.99 -12.90 10.87
N LEU A 11 -9.68 -12.95 9.73
CA LEU A 11 -9.72 -14.11 8.83
C LEU A 11 -8.56 -14.13 7.84
N TYR A 12 -7.81 -13.03 7.74
CA TYR A 12 -6.68 -12.94 6.84
C TYR A 12 -5.56 -13.88 7.28
N GLU A 13 -5.25 -14.84 6.42
CA GLU A 13 -4.07 -15.70 6.53
C GLU A 13 -3.28 -15.61 5.22
N ASP A 14 -2.01 -15.23 5.30
CA ASP A 14 -1.15 -15.13 4.13
C ASP A 14 -0.44 -16.46 3.87
N ASN A 15 -0.95 -17.20 2.89
CA ASN A 15 -0.46 -18.51 2.51
C ASN A 15 0.40 -18.48 1.22
N ARG A 16 0.71 -17.30 0.66
CA ARG A 16 1.38 -17.16 -0.65
C ARG A 16 2.77 -17.80 -0.72
N TYR A 17 3.43 -17.98 0.43
CA TYR A 17 4.78 -18.51 0.55
C TYR A 17 4.86 -19.82 1.33
N ARG A 18 3.72 -20.50 1.53
CA ARG A 18 3.66 -21.82 2.18
C ARG A 18 3.34 -22.89 1.14
N SER A 19 4.00 -24.05 1.23
CA SER A 19 3.74 -25.20 0.35
C SER A 19 2.40 -25.88 0.67
N GLU A 20 1.99 -25.83 1.93
CA GLU A 20 0.69 -26.30 2.42
C GLU A 20 -0.11 -25.12 2.95
N SER A 21 -1.41 -25.08 2.64
CA SER A 21 -2.30 -24.00 3.07
C SER A 21 -3.60 -24.53 3.63
N ASN A 22 -4.10 -23.84 4.65
CA ASN A 22 -5.42 -24.11 5.20
C ASN A 22 -6.49 -23.45 4.33
N LYS A 23 -7.63 -24.11 4.16
CA LYS A 23 -8.76 -23.52 3.47
C LYS A 23 -9.52 -22.60 4.44
N VAL A 24 -9.84 -21.39 3.99
CA VAL A 24 -10.77 -20.53 4.71
C VAL A 24 -12.18 -21.09 4.55
N HIS A 25 -12.83 -21.46 5.65
CA HIS A 25 -14.15 -22.08 5.64
C HIS A 25 -15.31 -21.10 5.87
N LEU A 26 -15.03 -19.92 6.44
CA LEU A 26 -16.05 -18.92 6.73
C LEU A 26 -16.47 -18.20 5.43
N LYS A 27 -17.75 -18.29 5.09
CA LYS A 27 -18.32 -17.71 3.85
C LYS A 27 -19.25 -16.53 4.10
N HIS A 28 -19.95 -16.52 5.22
CA HIS A 28 -20.96 -15.52 5.54
C HIS A 28 -20.86 -15.08 6.99
N VAL A 29 -21.07 -13.79 7.23
CA VAL A 29 -21.17 -13.18 8.56
C VAL A 29 -22.44 -12.34 8.55
N HIS A 30 -23.35 -12.63 9.47
CA HIS A 30 -24.59 -11.86 9.65
C HIS A 30 -24.46 -11.01 10.91
N LEU A 31 -24.64 -9.70 10.78
CA LEU A 31 -24.64 -8.77 11.91
C LEU A 31 -26.09 -8.52 12.34
N ILE A 32 -26.44 -8.95 13.55
CA ILE A 32 -27.80 -8.86 14.08
C ILE A 32 -27.85 -7.80 15.20
N GLY A 33 -28.92 -7.01 15.25
CA GLY A 33 -29.14 -6.01 16.30
C GLY A 33 -28.49 -4.64 16.03
N PHE A 34 -27.99 -4.40 14.82
CA PHE A 34 -27.32 -3.15 14.44
C PHE A 34 -28.14 -2.26 13.47
N GLY A 35 -29.45 -2.54 13.35
CA GLY A 35 -30.33 -1.88 12.39
C GLY A 35 -30.30 -2.51 11.00
N TYR A 36 -31.05 -1.93 10.06
CA TYR A 36 -31.15 -2.37 8.67
C TYR A 36 -31.32 -1.17 7.72
N GLY A 37 -31.08 -1.40 6.43
CA GLY A 37 -31.32 -0.44 5.36
C GLY A 37 -30.05 0.27 4.85
N PRO A 38 -30.21 1.21 3.90
CA PRO A 38 -29.12 1.68 3.04
C PRO A 38 -27.93 2.33 3.78
N GLU A 39 -28.16 2.93 4.95
CA GLU A 39 -27.09 3.53 5.74
C GLU A 39 -26.19 2.47 6.39
N VAL A 40 -26.78 1.36 6.84
CA VAL A 40 -26.00 0.23 7.37
C VAL A 40 -25.19 -0.38 6.23
N ASP A 41 -25.81 -0.60 5.07
CA ASP A 41 -25.16 -1.19 3.90
C ASP A 41 -23.93 -0.37 3.45
N ARG A 42 -24.09 0.96 3.32
CA ARG A 42 -22.96 1.87 3.00
C ARG A 42 -21.80 1.77 4.00
N ARG A 43 -22.10 1.65 5.30
CA ARG A 43 -21.07 1.51 6.34
C ARG A 43 -20.37 0.15 6.29
N LEU A 44 -21.07 -0.90 5.87
CA LEU A 44 -20.48 -2.23 5.67
C LEU A 44 -19.59 -2.25 4.43
N GLU A 45 -20.02 -1.63 3.33
CA GLU A 45 -19.20 -1.44 2.13
C GLU A 45 -17.93 -0.65 2.43
N LEU A 46 -18.04 0.48 3.13
CA LEU A 46 -16.89 1.27 3.56
C LEU A 46 -15.91 0.42 4.39
N ALA A 47 -16.42 -0.36 5.34
CA ALA A 47 -15.60 -1.25 6.15
C ALA A 47 -14.88 -2.31 5.30
N ASN A 48 -15.53 -2.86 4.27
CA ASN A 48 -14.92 -3.81 3.34
C ASN A 48 -13.82 -3.15 2.49
N TYR A 49 -14.05 -1.95 1.95
CA TYR A 49 -13.05 -1.22 1.16
C TYR A 49 -11.81 -0.89 1.99
N VAL A 50 -11.99 -0.40 3.20
CA VAL A 50 -10.89 -0.13 4.14
C VAL A 50 -10.15 -1.43 4.48
N SER A 51 -10.88 -2.51 4.78
CA SER A 51 -10.25 -3.80 5.11
C SER A 51 -9.47 -4.38 3.95
N SER A 52 -9.96 -4.24 2.71
CA SER A 52 -9.26 -4.64 1.48
C SER A 52 -7.96 -3.87 1.29
N GLY A 53 -7.97 -2.56 1.57
CA GLY A 53 -6.76 -1.73 1.58
C GLY A 53 -5.73 -2.16 2.63
N VAL A 54 -6.19 -2.48 3.85
CA VAL A 54 -5.33 -2.98 4.92
C VAL A 54 -4.73 -4.34 4.59
N ILE A 55 -5.55 -5.27 4.08
CA ILE A 55 -5.08 -6.60 3.63
C ILE A 55 -4.02 -6.45 2.54
N PHE A 56 -4.25 -5.56 1.57
CA PHE A 56 -3.27 -5.28 0.53
C PHE A 56 -1.95 -4.74 1.11
N GLY A 57 -2.01 -3.82 2.07
CA GLY A 57 -0.82 -3.37 2.80
C GLY A 57 -0.09 -4.52 3.52
N LYS A 58 -0.83 -5.43 4.16
CA LYS A 58 -0.27 -6.65 4.76
C LYS A 58 0.39 -7.55 3.71
N ASP A 59 -0.25 -7.73 2.56
CA ASP A 59 0.31 -8.53 1.46
C ASP A 59 1.66 -7.97 1.01
N LEU A 60 1.78 -6.65 0.83
CA LEU A 60 3.06 -6.04 0.47
C LEU A 60 4.12 -6.27 1.58
N VAL A 61 3.81 -5.93 2.84
CA VAL A 61 4.75 -6.06 3.96
C VAL A 61 5.17 -7.51 4.23
N ASN A 62 4.27 -8.47 4.02
CA ASN A 62 4.54 -9.88 4.22
C ASN A 62 5.42 -10.48 3.11
N SER A 63 5.34 -9.94 1.89
CA SER A 63 6.18 -10.37 0.78
C SER A 63 7.67 -10.20 1.13
N PRO A 64 8.51 -11.22 0.93
CA PRO A 64 9.93 -11.10 1.20
C PRO A 64 10.59 -10.15 0.18
N ALA A 65 11.69 -9.50 0.57
CA ALA A 65 12.32 -8.45 -0.22
C ALA A 65 12.88 -8.90 -1.59
N ASN A 66 13.09 -10.21 -1.77
CA ASN A 66 13.46 -10.80 -3.06
C ASN A 66 12.25 -10.92 -4.02
N VAL A 67 11.03 -10.84 -3.51
CA VAL A 67 9.77 -10.83 -4.28
C VAL A 67 9.26 -9.41 -4.44
N LEU A 68 9.19 -8.64 -3.36
CA LEU A 68 8.77 -7.24 -3.40
C LEU A 68 9.97 -6.30 -3.48
N THR A 69 10.49 -6.11 -4.69
CA THR A 69 11.55 -5.14 -4.99
C THR A 69 10.96 -3.76 -5.27
N PRO A 70 11.77 -2.67 -5.37
CA PRO A 70 11.25 -1.34 -5.72
C PRO A 70 10.53 -1.32 -7.07
N VAL A 71 10.97 -2.15 -8.02
CA VAL A 71 10.31 -2.32 -9.33
C VAL A 71 8.91 -2.93 -9.15
N VAL A 72 8.81 -4.03 -8.39
CA VAL A 72 7.52 -4.69 -8.15
C VAL A 72 6.58 -3.77 -7.35
N LEU A 73 7.09 -3.00 -6.38
CA LEU A 73 6.29 -2.02 -5.66
C LEU A 73 5.71 -0.94 -6.61
N ALA A 74 6.48 -0.49 -7.59
CA ALA A 74 6.02 0.44 -8.62
C ALA A 74 5.00 -0.19 -9.58
N GLU A 75 5.14 -1.48 -9.90
CA GLU A 75 4.14 -2.24 -10.65
C GLU A 75 2.83 -2.35 -9.88
N GLU A 76 2.86 -2.62 -8.57
CA GLU A 76 1.66 -2.65 -7.72
C GLU A 76 0.95 -1.29 -7.69
N ALA A 77 1.68 -0.18 -7.60
CA ALA A 77 1.11 1.16 -7.71
C ALA A 77 0.47 1.41 -9.10
N SER A 78 1.13 0.94 -10.16
CA SER A 78 0.63 1.04 -11.54
C SER A 78 -0.64 0.20 -11.74
N LYS A 79 -0.73 -0.98 -11.11
CA LYS A 79 -1.94 -1.81 -11.10
C LYS A 79 -3.11 -1.09 -10.45
N ILE A 80 -2.91 -0.42 -9.31
CA ILE A 80 -3.96 0.41 -8.67
C ILE A 80 -4.45 1.49 -9.65
N ALA A 81 -3.53 2.22 -10.29
CA ALA A 81 -3.91 3.26 -11.25
C ALA A 81 -4.68 2.70 -12.45
N SER A 82 -4.30 1.51 -12.94
CA SER A 82 -4.99 0.84 -14.04
C SER A 82 -6.39 0.39 -13.65
N THR A 83 -6.52 -0.27 -12.49
CA THR A 83 -7.80 -0.77 -11.95
C THR A 83 -8.80 0.37 -11.72
N TYR A 84 -8.32 1.52 -11.24
CA TYR A 84 -9.16 2.69 -10.92
C TYR A 84 -8.83 3.88 -11.85
N SER A 85 -8.65 3.61 -13.14
CA SER A 85 -8.17 4.58 -14.14
C SER A 85 -9.11 5.77 -14.38
N ASP A 86 -10.35 5.72 -13.90
CA ASP A 86 -11.28 6.84 -13.92
C ASP A 86 -10.96 7.93 -12.87
N VAL A 87 -10.20 7.57 -11.83
CA VAL A 87 -9.86 8.49 -10.72
C VAL A 87 -8.37 8.52 -10.37
N PHE A 88 -7.57 7.56 -10.84
CA PHE A 88 -6.15 7.49 -10.55
C PHE A 88 -5.26 7.60 -11.79
N THR A 89 -4.11 8.24 -11.58
CA THR A 89 -2.99 8.25 -12.53
C THR A 89 -1.71 7.92 -11.79
N ALA A 90 -0.82 7.14 -12.40
CA ALA A 90 0.51 6.82 -11.86
C ALA A 90 1.60 7.44 -12.74
N THR A 91 2.61 8.03 -12.09
CA THR A 91 3.86 8.45 -12.69
C THR A 91 4.99 7.77 -11.93
N ILE A 92 5.78 6.97 -12.63
CA ILE A 92 6.92 6.27 -12.05
C ILE A 92 8.18 6.92 -12.59
N LEU A 93 9.05 7.40 -11.70
CA LEU A 93 10.35 7.95 -12.07
C LEU A 93 11.41 6.89 -11.80
N ASP A 94 12.26 6.66 -12.79
CA ASP A 94 13.44 5.83 -12.64
C ASP A 94 14.63 6.65 -12.11
N GLU A 95 15.78 5.99 -11.99
CA GLU A 95 17.00 6.59 -11.46
C GLU A 95 17.47 7.81 -12.27
N GLU A 96 17.40 7.73 -13.60
CA GLU A 96 17.82 8.81 -14.49
C GLU A 96 16.93 10.03 -14.29
N ARG A 97 15.62 9.84 -14.29
CA ARG A 97 14.68 10.94 -14.06
C ARG A 97 14.82 11.55 -12.67
N CYS A 98 15.08 10.73 -11.64
CA CYS A 98 15.38 11.23 -10.30
C CYS A 98 16.68 12.06 -10.26
N ARG A 99 17.67 11.70 -11.09
CA ARG A 99 18.94 12.43 -11.20
C ARG A 99 18.75 13.80 -11.85
N GLU A 100 17.96 13.86 -12.92
CA GLU A 100 17.58 15.13 -13.57
C GLU A 100 16.85 16.07 -12.60
N LEU A 101 16.00 15.51 -11.73
CA LEU A 101 15.29 16.24 -10.68
C LEU A 101 16.15 16.56 -9.45
N LYS A 102 17.46 16.24 -9.48
CA LYS A 102 18.43 16.52 -8.42
C LYS A 102 18.08 15.87 -7.07
N MET A 103 17.46 14.68 -7.10
CA MET A 103 17.10 13.91 -5.90
C MET A 103 18.32 13.20 -5.27
N GLY A 104 19.40 13.94 -4.99
CA GLY A 104 20.69 13.38 -4.61
C GLY A 104 20.67 12.55 -3.33
N SER A 105 19.89 12.96 -2.32
CA SER A 105 19.76 12.21 -1.06
C SER A 105 19.11 10.84 -1.27
N TYR A 106 18.04 10.78 -2.07
CA TYR A 106 17.34 9.53 -2.42
C TYR A 106 18.26 8.60 -3.21
N LEU A 107 18.91 9.13 -4.25
CA LEU A 107 19.82 8.36 -5.09
C LEU A 107 21.04 7.84 -4.32
N ALA A 108 21.56 8.60 -3.36
CA ALA A 108 22.67 8.17 -2.52
C ALA A 108 22.32 6.92 -1.67
N VAL A 109 21.08 6.82 -1.17
CA VAL A 109 20.60 5.63 -0.44
C VAL A 109 20.48 4.43 -1.38
N ALA A 110 19.96 4.64 -2.60
CA ALA A 110 19.73 3.57 -3.56
C ALA A 110 21.01 3.04 -4.24
N ALA A 111 22.10 3.82 -4.24
CA ALA A 111 23.30 3.57 -5.06
C ALA A 111 23.99 2.21 -4.82
N ALA A 112 23.79 1.59 -3.66
CA ALA A 112 24.39 0.30 -3.31
C ALA A 112 23.52 -0.92 -3.67
N SER A 113 22.29 -0.71 -4.13
CA SER A 113 21.33 -1.78 -4.45
C SER A 113 21.47 -2.28 -5.88
N ALA A 114 21.41 -3.59 -6.08
CA ALA A 114 21.27 -4.18 -7.42
C ALA A 114 19.83 -4.04 -7.96
N ASN A 115 18.84 -3.82 -7.10
CA ASN A 115 17.48 -3.49 -7.51
C ASN A 115 17.38 -1.96 -7.70
N PRO A 116 17.09 -1.48 -8.91
CA PRO A 116 17.12 -0.05 -9.21
C PRO A 116 15.98 0.69 -8.49
N PRO A 117 16.20 1.95 -8.06
CA PRO A 117 15.18 2.75 -7.39
C PRO A 117 13.99 3.06 -8.29
N ARG A 118 12.81 3.20 -7.69
CA ARG A 118 11.60 3.71 -8.34
C ARG A 118 10.94 4.71 -7.41
N PHE A 119 10.83 5.96 -7.88
CA PHE A 119 10.05 6.97 -7.19
C PHE A 119 8.64 6.95 -7.75
N ILE A 120 7.67 6.68 -6.89
CA ILE A 120 6.29 6.45 -7.29
C ILE A 120 5.48 7.70 -6.95
N HIS A 121 4.72 8.21 -7.91
CA HIS A 121 3.76 9.28 -7.72
C HIS A 121 2.40 8.85 -8.24
N LEU A 122 1.47 8.57 -7.32
CA LEU A 122 0.10 8.17 -7.63
C LEU A 122 -0.84 9.32 -7.26
N CYS A 123 -1.67 9.77 -8.20
CA CYS A 123 -2.56 10.91 -8.01
C CYS A 123 -4.03 10.50 -8.15
N TYR A 124 -4.79 10.63 -7.07
CA TYR A 124 -6.24 10.53 -7.04
C TYR A 124 -6.88 11.88 -7.39
N LYS A 125 -7.86 11.89 -8.29
CA LYS A 125 -8.76 13.02 -8.54
C LYS A 125 -10.21 12.60 -8.38
N PRO A 126 -11.06 13.43 -7.78
CA PRO A 126 -12.44 13.06 -7.52
C PRO A 126 -13.23 13.02 -8.83
N PRO A 127 -14.27 12.16 -8.94
CA PRO A 127 -15.18 12.19 -10.07
C PRO A 127 -15.73 13.61 -10.32
N GLY A 128 -15.74 14.04 -11.58
CA GLY A 128 -16.14 15.40 -11.97
C GLY A 128 -15.09 16.49 -11.68
N GLY A 129 -13.93 16.15 -11.11
CA GLY A 129 -12.76 17.03 -11.04
C GLY A 129 -12.86 18.21 -10.07
N ASN A 130 -13.95 18.35 -9.32
CA ASN A 130 -14.10 19.45 -8.35
C ASN A 130 -13.22 19.20 -7.11
N VAL A 131 -12.14 19.97 -6.97
CA VAL A 131 -11.17 19.84 -5.88
C VAL A 131 -11.27 21.05 -4.96
N LYS A 132 -11.56 20.79 -3.68
CA LYS A 132 -11.58 21.80 -2.60
C LYS A 132 -10.34 21.74 -1.72
N ARG A 133 -9.67 20.59 -1.69
CA ARG A 133 -8.47 20.35 -0.88
C ARG A 133 -7.51 19.42 -1.60
N LYS A 134 -6.22 19.74 -1.53
CA LYS A 134 -5.13 18.87 -1.98
C LYS A 134 -4.41 18.31 -0.76
N LEU A 135 -4.14 17.01 -0.76
CA LEU A 135 -3.42 16.31 0.31
C LEU A 135 -2.24 15.56 -0.30
N ALA A 136 -1.13 15.51 0.41
CA ALA A 136 -0.02 14.62 0.10
C ALA A 136 0.13 13.60 1.22
N ILE A 137 0.22 12.32 0.85
CA ILE A 137 0.53 11.23 1.78
C ILE A 137 1.83 10.60 1.30
N VAL A 138 2.86 10.67 2.15
CA VAL A 138 4.21 10.19 1.83
C VAL A 138 4.51 8.95 2.67
N GLY A 139 4.91 7.86 2.02
CA GLY A 139 5.25 6.60 2.68
C GLY A 139 6.68 6.17 2.36
N LYS A 140 7.50 5.96 3.39
CA LYS A 140 8.83 5.33 3.27
C LYS A 140 8.71 3.95 2.61
N GLY A 141 9.54 3.68 1.62
CA GLY A 141 9.48 2.55 0.71
C GLY A 141 10.76 1.72 0.59
N LEU A 142 11.61 1.69 1.63
CA LEU A 142 12.76 0.79 1.66
C LEU A 142 12.31 -0.68 1.70
N THR A 143 12.37 -1.35 0.55
CA THR A 143 11.94 -2.75 0.42
C THR A 143 12.82 -3.72 1.21
N PHE A 144 14.05 -3.30 1.54
CA PHE A 144 14.91 -3.93 2.53
C PHE A 144 15.92 -2.92 3.05
N ASP A 145 16.14 -2.89 4.36
CA ASP A 145 17.16 -2.06 4.99
C ASP A 145 18.21 -2.91 5.69
N SER A 146 19.40 -3.01 5.09
CA SER A 146 20.55 -3.66 5.71
C SER A 146 21.29 -2.76 6.70
N GLY A 147 21.07 -1.44 6.66
CA GLY A 147 21.89 -0.41 7.29
C GLY A 147 23.02 0.13 6.39
N GLY A 148 23.27 -0.49 5.23
CA GLY A 148 24.38 -0.13 4.34
C GLY A 148 25.74 -0.46 4.95
N TYR A 149 26.72 0.44 4.80
CA TYR A 149 28.03 0.29 5.46
C TYR A 149 27.91 0.19 6.99
N ASN A 150 26.95 0.92 7.57
CA ASN A 150 26.57 0.77 8.98
C ASN A 150 25.61 -0.41 9.12
N ILE A 151 26.09 -1.60 8.76
CA ILE A 151 25.30 -2.82 8.73
C ILE A 151 24.64 -3.06 10.09
N LYS A 152 23.36 -3.44 10.07
CA LYS A 152 22.64 -3.83 11.28
C LYS A 152 23.31 -5.08 11.88
N ILE A 153 23.82 -4.93 13.10
CA ILE A 153 24.53 -5.98 13.84
C ILE A 153 23.89 -6.25 15.20
N GLY A 154 24.11 -7.46 15.72
CA GLY A 154 23.67 -7.88 17.04
C GLY A 154 22.31 -8.59 17.04
N ALA A 155 22.04 -9.35 18.11
CA ALA A 155 20.90 -10.26 18.19
C ALA A 155 19.52 -9.56 18.20
N VAL A 156 19.47 -8.25 18.44
CA VAL A 156 18.23 -7.45 18.55
C VAL A 156 18.02 -6.49 17.37
N CYS A 157 18.86 -6.56 16.33
CA CYS A 157 18.77 -5.63 15.21
C CYS A 157 17.64 -5.96 14.22
N ASN A 158 17.07 -7.17 14.29
CA ASN A 158 15.95 -7.65 13.48
C ASN A 158 16.16 -7.46 11.96
N ILE A 159 17.40 -7.62 11.47
CA ILE A 159 17.73 -7.41 10.05
C ILE A 159 16.89 -8.32 9.14
N GLU A 160 16.56 -9.52 9.60
CA GLU A 160 15.68 -10.49 8.93
C GLU A 160 14.23 -10.00 8.77
N LEU A 161 13.79 -9.02 9.56
CA LEU A 161 12.47 -8.41 9.50
C LEU A 161 12.46 -7.08 8.72
N MET A 162 13.61 -6.59 8.25
CA MET A 162 13.72 -5.29 7.56
C MET A 162 13.05 -5.23 6.19
N LYS A 163 12.42 -6.32 5.73
CA LYS A 163 11.40 -6.24 4.67
C LYS A 163 10.21 -5.35 5.05
N TRP A 164 9.99 -5.13 6.34
CA TRP A 164 8.92 -4.26 6.85
C TRP A 164 9.25 -2.77 6.78
N ASP A 165 10.46 -2.39 6.37
CA ASP A 165 10.90 -1.00 6.34
C ASP A 165 10.23 -0.16 5.22
N MET A 166 9.41 -0.83 4.40
CA MET A 166 8.45 -0.25 3.45
C MET A 166 7.01 -0.22 4.00
N GLY A 167 6.79 -0.47 5.29
CA GLY A 167 5.45 -0.48 5.89
C GLY A 167 4.69 0.84 5.73
N GLY A 168 5.43 1.96 5.65
CA GLY A 168 4.87 3.27 5.30
C GLY A 168 4.27 3.27 3.90
N SER A 169 5.04 2.89 2.88
CA SER A 169 4.56 2.83 1.50
C SER A 169 3.42 1.81 1.34
N ALA A 170 3.47 0.69 2.06
CA ALA A 170 2.38 -0.29 2.08
C ALA A 170 1.06 0.30 2.60
N ALA A 171 1.10 1.02 3.72
CA ALA A 171 -0.08 1.67 4.29
C ALA A 171 -0.66 2.72 3.32
N VAL A 172 0.24 3.44 2.65
CA VAL A 172 -0.10 4.50 1.72
C VAL A 172 -0.70 3.95 0.41
N LEU A 173 -0.18 2.84 -0.14
CA LEU A 173 -0.81 2.12 -1.26
C LEU A 173 -2.13 1.45 -0.85
N GLY A 174 -2.23 0.92 0.38
CA GLY A 174 -3.48 0.41 0.94
C GLY A 174 -4.57 1.49 1.02
N ALA A 175 -4.19 2.70 1.42
CA ALA A 175 -5.08 3.86 1.41
C ALA A 175 -5.50 4.23 -0.02
N ALA A 176 -4.58 4.23 -0.99
CA ALA A 176 -4.90 4.49 -2.38
C ALA A 176 -5.90 3.46 -2.95
N LYS A 177 -5.71 2.18 -2.64
CA LYS A 177 -6.65 1.11 -3.01
C LYS A 177 -8.05 1.38 -2.43
N ALA A 178 -8.16 1.71 -1.14
CA ALA A 178 -9.44 2.04 -0.53
C ALA A 178 -10.08 3.30 -1.15
N LEU A 179 -9.29 4.34 -1.46
CA LEU A 179 -9.78 5.55 -2.11
C LEU A 179 -10.32 5.29 -3.52
N GLY A 180 -9.74 4.34 -4.25
CA GLY A 180 -10.20 3.92 -5.58
C GLY A 180 -11.62 3.36 -5.57
N GLU A 181 -11.99 2.68 -4.49
CA GLU A 181 -13.34 2.16 -4.26
C GLU A 181 -14.29 3.25 -3.72
N ILE A 182 -13.85 4.02 -2.71
CA ILE A 182 -14.70 4.99 -2.00
C ILE A 182 -15.02 6.22 -2.86
N LYS A 183 -14.06 6.65 -3.69
CA LYS A 183 -14.14 7.82 -4.57
C LYS A 183 -14.67 9.10 -3.88
N PRO A 184 -14.03 9.56 -2.78
CA PRO A 184 -14.52 10.71 -2.03
C PRO A 184 -14.48 12.02 -2.85
N PRO A 185 -15.56 12.83 -2.85
CA PRO A 185 -15.60 14.06 -3.61
C PRO A 185 -14.76 15.18 -2.95
N GLY A 186 -14.34 16.17 -3.73
CA GLY A 186 -13.77 17.41 -3.19
C GLY A 186 -12.31 17.33 -2.75
N VAL A 187 -11.65 16.18 -2.89
CA VAL A 187 -10.25 15.99 -2.49
C VAL A 187 -9.40 15.44 -3.64
N GLU A 188 -8.22 16.01 -3.84
CA GLU A 188 -7.15 15.44 -4.65
C GLU A 188 -6.09 14.89 -3.68
N VAL A 189 -5.68 13.64 -3.87
CA VAL A 189 -4.67 13.00 -3.01
C VAL A 189 -3.48 12.61 -3.86
N LEU A 190 -2.32 13.19 -3.54
CA LEU A 190 -1.04 12.86 -4.12
C LEU A 190 -0.33 11.90 -3.18
N THR A 191 0.16 10.81 -3.75
CA THR A 191 0.72 9.73 -2.99
C THR A 191 2.12 9.47 -3.48
N ILE A 192 3.09 9.70 -2.60
CA ILE A 192 4.52 9.74 -2.94
C ILE A 192 5.26 8.69 -2.11
N TYR A 193 6.21 8.01 -2.75
CA TYR A 193 6.99 6.96 -2.12
C TYR A 193 8.46 7.09 -2.50
N GLU A 194 9.33 6.97 -1.48
CA GLU A 194 10.80 7.01 -1.57
C GLU A 194 11.43 5.78 -0.94
#